data_AF-A0A2M9KIF9-F1
#
_entry.id   AF-A0A2M9KIF9-F1
#
_cell.length_a   1.000
_cell.length_b   1.000
_cell.length_c   1.000
_cell.angle_alpha   90.00
_cell.angle_beta   90.00
_cell.angle_gamma   90.00
#
_symmetry.space_group_name_H-M   'P 1'
#
loop_
_entity.id
_entity.type
_entity.pdbx_description
1 polymer ?
#
loop_
_entity_poly.entity_id
_entity_poly.type
_entity_poly.pdbx_seq_one_letter_code
_entity_poly.pdbx_strand_id
1 'polypeptide(L)'
;MTRRTMTERRRRAAERDTRRESLLVLLNRIQRGAPLTPAEAALLRAHVTAETTEADELRRTVAGQQTAIQRAHDRTRAAEDAITEAEDDAHRAQAQADREQALARTQAEAARRHLARAQAAALTLARVRNADSLAEALVAVAEHDGLTPQAARAHAAITALADRPDIVLAERDREHAIALATVERHAQTAARSSSQHRATADRNHAAWRSARTRARRQQAEAAAADRP
;
A
#
# COMPACT_ATOMS: atom_id res chain seq x y z
N MET A 1 -26.94 -61.65 16.73
CA MET A 1 -25.76 -62.15 17.50
C MET A 1 -25.59 -61.51 18.90
N THR A 2 -26.19 -60.34 19.20
CA THR A 2 -26.00 -59.59 20.46
C THR A 2 -26.67 -60.15 21.73
N ARG A 3 -27.70 -61.00 21.62
CA ARG A 3 -28.37 -61.59 22.81
C ARG A 3 -27.55 -62.71 23.46
N ARG A 4 -26.89 -63.55 22.67
CA ARG A 4 -26.10 -64.70 23.15
C ARG A 4 -24.90 -64.26 24.01
N THR A 5 -24.32 -63.12 23.66
CA THR A 5 -23.22 -62.48 24.39
C THR A 5 -23.63 -61.88 25.75
N MET A 6 -24.90 -61.46 25.93
CA MET A 6 -25.36 -60.92 27.21
C MET A 6 -25.63 -62.01 28.24
N THR A 7 -26.19 -63.14 27.83
CA THR A 7 -26.44 -64.29 28.72
C THR A 7 -25.13 -64.87 29.25
N GLU A 8 -24.12 -65.01 28.39
CA GLU A 8 -22.78 -65.45 28.80
C GLU A 8 -22.11 -64.47 29.76
N ARG A 9 -22.24 -63.15 29.53
CA ARG A 9 -21.76 -62.13 30.47
C ARG A 9 -22.43 -62.22 31.83
N ARG A 10 -23.76 -62.40 31.87
CA ARG A 10 -24.50 -62.56 33.12
C ARG A 10 -24.07 -63.82 33.86
N ARG A 11 -23.87 -64.94 33.16
CA ARG A 11 -23.37 -66.18 33.76
C ARG A 11 -22.00 -66.00 34.39
N ARG A 12 -21.04 -65.40 33.67
CA ARG A 12 -19.70 -65.11 34.20
C ARG A 12 -19.71 -64.10 35.36
N ALA A 13 -20.65 -63.16 35.37
CA ALA A 13 -20.84 -62.26 36.50
C ALA A 13 -21.31 -63.02 37.74
N ALA A 14 -22.34 -63.87 37.60
CA ALA A 14 -22.82 -64.71 38.69
C ALA A 14 -21.73 -65.67 39.21
N GLU A 15 -20.97 -66.31 38.31
CA GLU A 15 -19.83 -67.17 38.67
C GLU A 15 -18.78 -66.41 39.51
N ARG A 16 -18.47 -65.15 39.15
CA ARG A 16 -17.58 -64.28 39.94
C ARG A 16 -18.14 -63.96 41.31
N ASP A 17 -19.43 -63.61 41.38
CA ASP A 17 -20.08 -63.26 42.65
C ASP A 17 -20.07 -64.45 43.62
N THR A 18 -20.40 -65.66 43.14
CA THR A 18 -20.32 -66.90 43.95
C THR A 18 -18.89 -67.19 44.43
N ARG A 19 -17.86 -66.97 43.59
CA ARG A 19 -16.46 -67.13 44.02
C ARG A 19 -16.06 -66.11 45.07
N ARG A 20 -16.50 -64.86 44.94
CA ARG A 20 -16.22 -63.78 45.91
C ARG A 20 -16.87 -64.05 47.26
N GLU A 21 -18.11 -64.52 47.27
CA GLU A 21 -18.79 -64.97 48.48
C GLU A 21 -18.02 -66.12 49.16
N SER A 22 -17.58 -67.11 48.38
CA SER A 22 -16.77 -68.23 48.89
C SER A 22 -15.42 -67.77 49.47
N LEU A 23 -14.74 -66.84 48.78
CA LEU A 23 -13.51 -66.20 49.27
C LEU A 23 -13.74 -65.46 50.60
N LEU A 24 -14.81 -64.68 50.71
CA LEU A 24 -15.14 -63.94 51.94
C LEU A 24 -15.37 -64.86 53.13
N VAL A 25 -16.05 -66.01 52.93
CA VAL A 25 -16.26 -67.01 53.99
C VAL A 25 -14.92 -67.60 54.45
N LEU A 26 -14.04 -68.00 53.53
CA LEU A 26 -12.73 -68.58 53.85
C LEU A 26 -11.82 -67.58 54.57
N LEU A 27 -11.80 -66.32 54.13
CA LEU A 27 -11.02 -65.25 54.77
C LEU A 27 -11.54 -64.92 56.17
N ASN A 28 -12.86 -64.84 56.36
CA ASN A 28 -13.46 -64.63 57.68
C ASN A 28 -13.12 -65.76 58.67
N ARG A 29 -13.04 -67.01 58.18
CA ARG A 29 -12.65 -68.15 59.00
C ARG A 29 -11.20 -68.03 59.48
N ILE A 30 -10.28 -67.68 58.57
CA ILE A 30 -8.87 -67.40 58.91
C ILE A 30 -8.78 -66.26 59.92
N GLN A 31 -9.52 -65.17 59.71
CA GLN A 31 -9.51 -64.00 60.59
C GLN A 31 -9.98 -64.32 62.02
N ARG A 32 -10.90 -65.28 62.17
CA ARG A 32 -11.35 -65.80 63.47
C ARG A 32 -10.36 -66.78 64.12
N GLY A 33 -9.19 -66.99 63.53
CA GLY A 33 -8.16 -67.89 64.04
C GLY A 33 -8.43 -69.38 63.82
N ALA A 34 -9.47 -69.73 63.04
CA ALA A 34 -9.75 -71.12 62.73
C ALA A 34 -8.84 -71.60 61.58
N PRO A 35 -8.07 -72.69 61.76
CA PRO A 35 -7.22 -73.21 60.70
C PRO A 35 -8.07 -73.71 59.52
N LEU A 36 -7.62 -73.45 58.30
CA LEU A 36 -8.22 -74.02 57.10
C LEU A 36 -7.80 -75.48 56.95
N THR A 37 -8.75 -76.31 56.54
CA THR A 37 -8.43 -77.66 56.07
C THR A 37 -7.57 -77.58 54.80
N PRO A 38 -6.81 -78.64 54.47
CA PRO A 38 -6.05 -78.69 53.22
C PRO A 38 -6.89 -78.43 51.96
N ALA A 39 -8.14 -78.91 51.95
CA ALA A 39 -9.09 -78.70 50.85
C ALA A 39 -9.53 -77.23 50.73
N GLU A 40 -9.86 -76.59 51.86
CA GLU A 40 -10.21 -75.16 51.88
C GLU A 40 -9.03 -74.27 51.48
N ALA A 41 -7.81 -74.60 51.91
CA ALA A 41 -6.61 -73.89 51.51
C ALA A 41 -6.33 -74.04 50.01
N ALA A 42 -6.57 -75.24 49.44
CA ALA A 42 -6.48 -75.46 47.99
C ALA A 42 -7.54 -74.66 47.22
N LEU A 43 -8.78 -74.63 47.71
CA LEU A 43 -9.88 -73.85 47.14
C LEU A 43 -9.59 -72.34 47.17
N LEU A 44 -9.09 -71.82 48.29
CA LEU A 44 -8.66 -70.43 48.43
C LEU A 44 -7.60 -70.06 47.38
N ARG A 45 -6.55 -70.90 47.24
CA ARG A 45 -5.51 -70.68 46.21
C ARG A 45 -6.09 -70.70 44.80
N ALA A 46 -7.01 -71.63 44.50
CA ALA A 46 -7.65 -71.72 43.21
C ALA A 46 -8.48 -70.45 42.89
N HIS A 47 -9.27 -69.96 43.84
CA HIS A 47 -10.04 -68.73 43.67
C HIS A 47 -9.17 -67.49 43.51
N VAL A 48 -8.11 -67.32 44.31
CA VAL A 48 -7.17 -66.19 44.16
C VAL A 48 -6.48 -66.23 42.79
N THR A 49 -6.07 -67.40 42.33
CA THR A 49 -5.46 -67.56 41.00
C THR A 49 -6.44 -67.21 39.88
N ALA A 50 -7.71 -67.61 40.01
CA ALA A 50 -8.75 -67.26 39.05
C ALA A 50 -9.02 -65.74 39.01
N GLU A 51 -9.19 -65.09 40.16
CA GLU A 51 -9.44 -63.64 40.22
C GLU A 51 -8.26 -62.81 39.71
N THR A 52 -7.02 -63.22 40.01
CA THR A 52 -5.81 -62.54 39.50
C THR A 52 -5.71 -62.67 37.98
N THR A 53 -5.95 -63.86 37.44
CA THR A 53 -5.98 -64.09 35.98
C THR A 53 -7.05 -63.24 35.29
N GLU A 54 -8.27 -63.21 35.84
CA GLU A 54 -9.36 -62.41 35.29
C GLU A 54 -9.10 -60.90 35.40
N ALA A 55 -8.47 -60.44 36.50
CA ALA A 55 -8.06 -59.05 36.64
C ALA A 55 -7.00 -58.65 35.60
N ASP A 56 -6.05 -59.54 35.29
CA ASP A 56 -5.04 -59.33 34.26
C ASP A 56 -5.64 -59.30 32.85
N GLU A 57 -6.61 -60.17 32.57
CA GLU A 57 -7.38 -60.13 31.33
C GLU A 57 -8.18 -58.83 31.18
N LEU A 58 -8.83 -58.38 32.25
CA LEU A 58 -9.57 -57.12 32.26
C LEU A 58 -8.63 -55.94 32.03
N ARG A 59 -7.49 -55.88 32.73
CA ARG A 59 -6.48 -54.84 32.53
C ARG A 59 -5.98 -54.78 31.09
N ARG A 60 -5.66 -55.94 30.49
CA ARG A 60 -5.25 -56.03 29.07
C ARG A 60 -6.36 -55.53 28.13
N THR A 61 -7.61 -55.90 28.40
CA THR A 61 -8.76 -55.48 27.58
C THR A 61 -8.99 -53.98 27.67
N VAL A 62 -8.98 -53.41 28.89
CA VAL A 62 -9.17 -51.98 29.11
C VAL A 62 -8.04 -51.18 28.47
N ALA A 63 -6.79 -51.61 28.65
CA ALA A 63 -5.65 -50.96 27.99
C ALA A 63 -5.77 -50.98 26.46
N GLY A 64 -6.22 -52.11 25.89
CA GLY A 64 -6.50 -52.22 24.46
C GLY A 64 -7.62 -51.28 23.99
N GLN A 65 -8.70 -51.17 24.76
CA GLN A 65 -9.81 -50.26 24.47
C GLN A 65 -9.39 -48.79 24.56
N GLN A 66 -8.65 -48.41 25.60
CA GLN A 66 -8.11 -47.05 25.76
C GLN A 66 -7.17 -46.70 24.60
N THR A 67 -6.30 -47.61 24.19
CA THR A 67 -5.42 -47.42 23.03
C THR A 67 -6.24 -47.24 21.74
N ALA A 68 -7.30 -48.03 21.55
CA ALA A 68 -8.18 -47.89 20.39
C ALA A 68 -8.94 -46.57 20.38
N ILE A 69 -9.43 -46.11 21.54
CA ILE A 69 -10.09 -44.82 21.72
C ILE A 69 -9.13 -43.67 21.43
N GLN A 70 -7.91 -43.73 21.97
CA GLN A 70 -6.88 -42.71 21.72
C GLN A 70 -6.57 -42.61 20.23
N ARG A 71 -6.35 -43.74 19.55
CA ARG A 71 -6.15 -43.76 18.08
C ARG A 71 -7.35 -43.23 17.30
N ALA A 72 -8.57 -43.41 17.81
CA ALA A 72 -9.75 -42.82 17.18
C ALA A 72 -9.73 -41.30 17.33
N HIS A 73 -9.46 -40.79 18.54
CA HIS A 73 -9.32 -39.35 18.79
C HIS A 73 -8.19 -38.72 17.96
N ASP A 74 -7.03 -39.36 17.89
CA ASP A 74 -5.89 -38.85 17.12
C ASP A 74 -6.23 -38.77 15.63
N ARG A 75 -6.96 -39.76 15.09
CA ARG A 75 -7.46 -39.72 13.70
C ARG A 75 -8.48 -38.62 13.47
N THR A 76 -9.42 -38.42 14.40
CA THR A 76 -10.40 -37.33 14.31
C THR A 76 -9.71 -35.99 14.33
N ARG A 77 -8.78 -35.76 15.26
CA ARG A 77 -8.01 -34.51 15.34
C ARG A 77 -7.21 -34.26 14.07
N ALA A 78 -6.50 -35.27 13.56
CA ALA A 78 -5.75 -35.14 12.30
C ALA A 78 -6.66 -34.82 11.11
N ALA A 79 -7.90 -35.33 11.09
CA ALA A 79 -8.87 -35.00 10.06
C ALA A 79 -9.40 -33.57 10.20
N GLU A 80 -9.64 -33.11 11.43
CA GLU A 80 -10.03 -31.71 11.73
C GLU A 80 -8.93 -30.74 11.30
N ASP A 81 -7.67 -31.02 11.66
CA ASP A 81 -6.51 -30.20 11.27
C ASP A 81 -6.38 -30.11 9.73
N ALA A 82 -6.54 -31.24 9.03
CA ALA A 82 -6.50 -31.27 7.57
C ALA A 82 -7.67 -30.51 6.91
N ILE A 83 -8.85 -30.52 7.53
CA ILE A 83 -10.00 -29.73 7.06
C ILE A 83 -9.70 -28.24 7.22
N THR A 84 -9.20 -27.82 8.38
CA THR A 84 -8.84 -26.41 8.63
C THR A 84 -7.78 -25.91 7.64
N GLU A 85 -6.74 -26.71 7.35
CA GLU A 85 -5.73 -26.36 6.35
C GLU A 85 -6.34 -26.19 4.95
N ALA A 86 -7.23 -27.10 4.55
CA ALA A 86 -7.92 -27.03 3.26
C ALA A 86 -8.87 -25.82 3.13
N GLU A 87 -9.55 -25.44 4.22
CA GLU A 87 -10.39 -24.23 4.27
C GLU A 87 -9.54 -22.96 4.12
N ASP A 88 -8.41 -22.90 4.83
CA ASP A 88 -7.46 -21.80 4.73
C ASP A 88 -6.89 -21.66 3.31
N ASP A 89 -6.54 -22.77 2.66
CA ASP A 89 -6.11 -22.79 1.25
C ASP A 89 -7.22 -22.29 0.31
N ALA A 90 -8.45 -22.76 0.50
CA ALA A 90 -9.60 -22.31 -0.29
C ALA A 90 -9.84 -20.80 -0.13
N HIS A 91 -9.73 -20.27 1.09
CA HIS A 91 -9.83 -18.84 1.35
C HIS A 91 -8.73 -18.03 0.67
N ARG A 92 -7.47 -18.51 0.71
CA ARG A 92 -6.35 -17.88 -0.01
C ARG A 92 -6.59 -17.85 -1.52
N ALA A 93 -7.03 -18.97 -2.09
CA ALA A 93 -7.32 -19.08 -3.52
C ALA A 93 -8.46 -18.15 -3.94
N GLN A 94 -9.54 -18.09 -3.16
CA GLN A 94 -10.65 -17.17 -3.41
C GLN A 94 -10.20 -15.70 -3.37
N ALA A 95 -9.43 -15.32 -2.34
CA ALA A 95 -8.92 -13.96 -2.21
C ALA A 95 -7.95 -13.58 -3.35
N GLN A 96 -7.24 -14.55 -3.93
CA GLN A 96 -6.44 -14.33 -5.13
C GLN A 96 -7.32 -14.13 -6.37
N ALA A 97 -8.31 -14.99 -6.58
CA ALA A 97 -9.25 -14.89 -7.70
C ALA A 97 -10.01 -13.54 -7.69
N ASP A 98 -10.44 -13.08 -6.51
CA ASP A 98 -11.12 -11.80 -6.36
C ASP A 98 -10.20 -10.62 -6.72
N ARG A 99 -8.93 -10.68 -6.31
CA ARG A 99 -7.91 -9.66 -6.67
C ARG A 99 -7.65 -9.64 -8.18
N GLU A 100 -7.50 -10.80 -8.80
CA GLU A 100 -7.32 -10.91 -10.26
C GLU A 100 -8.54 -10.38 -11.02
N GLN A 101 -9.75 -10.70 -10.56
CA GLN A 101 -10.98 -10.18 -11.16
C GLN A 101 -11.09 -8.66 -11.02
N ALA A 102 -10.73 -8.10 -9.87
CA ALA A 102 -10.70 -6.65 -9.66
C ALA A 102 -9.71 -5.96 -10.61
N LEU A 103 -8.49 -6.50 -10.73
CA LEU A 103 -7.50 -6.00 -11.68
C LEU A 103 -8.01 -6.07 -13.12
N ALA A 104 -8.59 -7.20 -13.54
CA ALA A 104 -9.17 -7.35 -14.87
C ALA A 104 -10.27 -6.33 -15.15
N ARG A 105 -11.15 -6.02 -14.18
CA ARG A 105 -12.17 -4.98 -14.30
C ARG A 105 -11.56 -3.60 -14.49
N THR A 106 -10.57 -3.23 -13.68
CA THR A 106 -9.90 -1.92 -13.80
C THR A 106 -9.19 -1.76 -15.14
N GLN A 107 -8.56 -2.81 -15.64
CA GLN A 107 -7.92 -2.82 -16.96
C GLN A 107 -8.96 -2.70 -18.08
N ALA A 108 -10.08 -3.42 -18.00
CA ALA A 108 -11.16 -3.31 -18.98
C ALA A 108 -11.77 -1.89 -19.02
N GLU A 109 -11.96 -1.26 -17.86
CA GLU A 109 -12.43 0.13 -17.78
C GLU A 109 -11.42 1.13 -18.34
N ALA A 110 -10.13 0.93 -18.07
CA ALA A 110 -9.07 1.74 -18.67
C ALA A 110 -9.06 1.58 -20.20
N ALA A 111 -9.10 0.35 -20.71
CA ALA A 111 -9.17 0.07 -22.14
C ALA A 111 -10.39 0.71 -22.81
N ARG A 112 -11.57 0.63 -22.18
CA ARG A 112 -12.80 1.29 -22.66
C ARG A 112 -12.64 2.81 -22.72
N ARG A 113 -12.04 3.43 -21.68
CA ARG A 113 -11.76 4.87 -21.67
C ARG A 113 -10.77 5.27 -22.77
N HIS A 114 -9.73 4.48 -22.99
CA HIS A 114 -8.78 4.71 -24.08
C HIS A 114 -9.45 4.59 -25.45
N LEU A 115 -10.27 3.58 -25.66
CA LEU A 115 -11.03 3.43 -26.91
C LEU A 115 -12.00 4.59 -27.14
N ALA A 116 -12.74 5.00 -26.12
CA ALA A 116 -13.66 6.15 -26.21
C ALA A 116 -12.92 7.45 -26.53
N ARG A 117 -11.75 7.69 -25.92
CA ARG A 117 -10.89 8.83 -26.25
C ARG A 117 -10.38 8.76 -27.69
N ALA A 118 -9.93 7.58 -28.14
CA ALA A 118 -9.46 7.39 -29.51
C ALA A 118 -10.58 7.63 -30.54
N GLN A 119 -11.79 7.16 -30.26
CA GLN A 119 -12.97 7.41 -31.09
C GLN A 119 -13.34 8.90 -31.13
N ALA A 120 -13.34 9.59 -29.98
CA ALA A 120 -13.59 11.03 -29.91
C ALA A 120 -12.54 11.81 -30.72
N ALA A 121 -11.26 11.49 -30.57
CA ALA A 121 -10.18 12.10 -31.34
C ALA A 121 -10.33 11.84 -32.85
N ALA A 122 -10.70 10.61 -33.24
CA ALA A 122 -10.93 10.28 -34.66
C ALA A 122 -12.09 11.09 -35.27
N LEU A 123 -13.18 11.30 -34.52
CA LEU A 123 -14.30 12.14 -34.96
C LEU A 123 -13.87 13.61 -35.10
N THR A 124 -13.09 14.14 -34.15
CA THR A 124 -12.53 15.50 -34.24
C THR A 124 -11.63 15.64 -35.45
N LEU A 125 -10.72 14.70 -35.69
CA LEU A 125 -9.85 14.70 -36.87
C LEU A 125 -10.65 14.66 -38.17
N ALA A 126 -11.74 13.87 -38.22
CA ALA A 126 -12.62 13.85 -39.37
C ALA A 126 -13.32 15.21 -39.60
N ARG A 127 -13.79 15.87 -38.52
CA ARG A 127 -14.36 17.23 -38.60
C ARG A 127 -13.34 18.26 -39.08
N VAL A 128 -12.12 18.21 -38.56
CA VAL A 128 -11.02 19.10 -38.98
C VAL A 128 -10.67 18.89 -40.45
N ARG A 129 -10.61 17.64 -40.90
CA ARG A 129 -10.30 17.29 -42.30
C ARG A 129 -11.37 17.79 -43.28
N ASN A 130 -12.63 17.82 -42.83
CA ASN A 130 -13.78 18.23 -43.65
C ASN A 130 -14.17 19.70 -43.42
N ALA A 131 -13.38 20.49 -42.70
CA ALA A 131 -13.68 21.89 -42.43
C ALA A 131 -13.41 22.74 -43.68
N ASP A 132 -14.35 23.61 -44.03
CA ASP A 132 -14.23 24.49 -45.20
C ASP A 132 -13.36 25.73 -44.91
N SER A 133 -13.02 25.96 -43.64
CA SER A 133 -12.18 27.06 -43.21
C SER A 133 -11.32 26.73 -41.98
N LEU A 134 -10.24 27.50 -41.79
CA LEU A 134 -9.40 27.42 -40.59
C LEU A 134 -10.20 27.68 -39.31
N ALA A 135 -11.15 28.62 -39.35
CA ALA A 135 -12.00 28.92 -38.20
C ALA A 135 -12.84 27.71 -37.77
N GLU A 136 -13.42 26.97 -38.70
CA GLU A 136 -14.19 25.75 -38.42
C GLU A 136 -13.31 24.61 -37.89
N ALA A 137 -12.10 24.44 -38.44
CA ALA A 137 -11.13 23.48 -37.91
C ALA A 137 -10.73 23.81 -36.46
N LEU A 138 -10.47 25.08 -36.16
CA LEU A 138 -10.14 25.54 -34.81
C LEU A 138 -11.29 25.35 -33.82
N VAL A 139 -12.55 25.52 -34.25
CA VAL A 139 -13.73 25.22 -33.42
C VAL A 139 -13.78 23.73 -33.08
N ALA A 140 -13.56 22.84 -34.05
CA ALA A 140 -13.60 21.40 -33.81
C ALA A 140 -12.52 20.94 -32.80
N VAL A 141 -11.30 21.50 -32.89
CA VAL A 141 -10.21 21.22 -31.92
C VAL A 141 -10.55 21.80 -30.55
N ALA A 142 -11.00 23.06 -30.49
CA ALA A 142 -11.38 23.72 -29.24
C ALA A 142 -12.50 22.98 -28.49
N GLU A 143 -13.52 22.49 -29.20
CA GLU A 143 -14.60 21.68 -28.62
C GLU A 143 -14.08 20.34 -28.06
N HIS A 144 -13.14 19.69 -28.76
CA HIS A 144 -12.49 18.47 -28.26
C HIS A 144 -11.70 18.71 -26.97
N ASP A 145 -11.07 19.88 -26.85
CA ASP A 145 -10.29 20.27 -25.66
C ASP A 145 -11.19 20.76 -24.51
N GLY A 146 -12.51 20.71 -24.67
CA GLY A 146 -13.49 20.94 -23.62
C GLY A 146 -14.10 22.35 -23.59
N LEU A 147 -13.85 23.18 -24.61
CA LEU A 147 -14.55 24.45 -24.74
C LEU A 147 -16.01 24.21 -25.15
N THR A 148 -16.92 24.98 -24.57
CA THR A 148 -18.31 24.99 -25.04
C THR A 148 -18.36 25.47 -26.50
N PRO A 149 -19.36 25.09 -27.30
CA PRO A 149 -19.44 25.52 -28.70
C PRO A 149 -19.41 27.05 -28.89
N GLN A 150 -19.91 27.82 -27.92
CA GLN A 150 -19.82 29.28 -27.95
C GLN A 150 -18.41 29.78 -27.66
N ALA A 151 -17.74 29.22 -26.64
CA ALA A 151 -16.38 29.59 -26.29
C ALA A 151 -15.38 29.16 -27.39
N ALA A 152 -15.57 28.00 -28.00
CA ALA A 152 -14.78 27.51 -29.13
C ALA A 152 -14.88 28.45 -30.34
N ARG A 153 -16.09 28.94 -30.67
CA ARG A 153 -16.30 29.93 -31.74
C ARG A 153 -15.65 31.26 -31.44
N ALA A 154 -15.76 31.75 -30.20
CA ALA A 154 -15.10 32.98 -29.79
C ALA A 154 -13.56 32.84 -29.86
N HIS A 155 -13.02 31.72 -29.38
CA HIS A 155 -11.60 31.40 -29.46
C HIS A 155 -11.10 31.35 -30.90
N ALA A 156 -11.82 30.66 -31.78
CA ALA A 156 -11.49 30.60 -33.21
C ALA A 156 -11.53 31.98 -33.87
N ALA A 157 -12.53 32.81 -33.55
CA ALA A 157 -12.63 34.18 -34.08
C ALA A 157 -11.47 35.07 -33.60
N ILE A 158 -11.09 34.99 -32.33
CA ILE A 158 -9.94 35.73 -31.77
C ILE A 158 -8.64 35.28 -32.43
N THR A 159 -8.43 33.97 -32.58
CA THR A 159 -7.22 33.42 -33.21
C THR A 159 -7.13 33.86 -34.67
N ALA A 160 -8.23 33.73 -35.42
CA ALA A 160 -8.29 34.18 -36.81
C ALA A 160 -8.08 35.69 -36.96
N LEU A 161 -8.54 36.50 -35.99
CA LEU A 161 -8.29 37.94 -35.96
C LEU A 161 -6.81 38.26 -35.69
N ALA A 162 -6.18 37.54 -34.75
CA ALA A 162 -4.78 37.71 -34.38
C ALA A 162 -3.83 37.37 -35.54
N ASP A 163 -4.19 36.40 -36.38
CA ASP A 163 -3.41 36.01 -37.56
C ASP A 163 -3.59 36.94 -38.77
N ARG A 164 -4.46 37.97 -38.68
CA ARG A 164 -4.62 38.89 -39.80
C ARG A 164 -3.34 39.70 -40.02
N PRO A 165 -2.93 39.89 -41.28
CA PRO A 165 -1.64 40.51 -41.60
C PRO A 165 -1.55 41.96 -41.14
N ASP A 166 -2.67 42.70 -41.12
CA ASP A 166 -2.75 44.06 -40.59
C ASP A 166 -2.47 44.12 -39.08
N ILE A 167 -3.03 43.20 -38.30
CA ILE A 167 -2.79 43.09 -36.86
C ILE A 167 -1.35 42.67 -36.57
N VAL A 168 -0.83 41.67 -37.28
CA VAL A 168 0.56 41.20 -37.12
C VAL A 168 1.56 42.31 -37.44
N LEU A 169 1.32 43.09 -38.52
CA LEU A 169 2.15 44.23 -38.87
C LEU A 169 2.07 45.34 -37.82
N ALA A 170 0.86 45.68 -37.36
CA ALA A 170 0.68 46.69 -36.32
C ALA A 170 1.41 46.35 -35.02
N GLU A 171 1.39 45.08 -34.60
CA GLU A 171 2.12 44.65 -33.40
C GLU A 171 3.64 44.70 -33.62
N ARG A 172 4.14 44.32 -34.80
CA ARG A 172 5.57 44.48 -35.15
C ARG A 172 5.99 45.95 -35.17
N ASP A 173 5.18 46.84 -35.71
CA ASP A 173 5.45 48.27 -35.73
C ASP A 173 5.47 48.84 -34.30
N ARG A 174 4.56 48.38 -33.44
CA ARG A 174 4.54 48.72 -32.02
C ARG A 174 5.80 48.24 -31.30
N GLU A 175 6.20 46.98 -31.50
CA GLU A 175 7.44 46.42 -30.94
C GLU A 175 8.66 47.22 -31.40
N HIS A 176 8.72 47.56 -32.68
CA HIS A 176 9.78 48.40 -33.23
C HIS A 176 9.81 49.80 -32.60
N ALA A 177 8.64 50.44 -32.43
CA ALA A 177 8.54 51.73 -31.77
C ALA A 177 8.98 51.68 -30.30
N ILE A 178 8.62 50.62 -29.57
CA ILE A 178 9.08 50.40 -28.19
C ILE A 178 10.60 50.22 -28.16
N ALA A 179 11.17 49.45 -29.10
CA ALA A 179 12.61 49.25 -29.20
C ALA A 179 13.34 50.58 -29.48
N LEU A 180 12.85 51.38 -30.43
CA LEU A 180 13.40 52.71 -30.73
C LEU A 180 13.33 53.63 -29.52
N ALA A 181 12.17 53.74 -28.87
CA ALA A 181 11.99 54.57 -27.68
C ALA A 181 12.91 54.14 -26.52
N THR A 182 13.17 52.84 -26.40
CA THR A 182 14.09 52.28 -25.40
C THR A 182 15.53 52.68 -25.71
N VAL A 183 15.95 52.54 -26.98
CA VAL A 183 17.29 52.97 -27.44
C VAL A 183 17.48 54.48 -27.23
N GLU A 184 16.49 55.30 -27.58
CA GLU A 184 16.51 56.75 -27.35
C GLU A 184 16.64 57.10 -25.87
N ARG A 185 15.88 56.43 -24.99
CA ARG A 185 15.97 56.63 -23.54
C ARG A 185 17.36 56.27 -23.01
N HIS A 186 17.95 55.18 -23.50
CA HIS A 186 19.33 54.81 -23.16
C HIS A 186 20.33 55.87 -23.65
N ALA A 187 20.19 56.35 -24.89
CA ALA A 187 21.04 57.40 -25.43
C ALA A 187 20.93 58.71 -24.62
N GLN A 188 19.72 59.13 -24.26
CA GLN A 188 19.49 60.31 -23.41
C GLN A 188 20.09 60.14 -22.01
N THR A 189 19.96 58.95 -21.43
CA THR A 189 20.53 58.65 -20.10
C THR A 189 22.05 58.67 -20.16
N ALA A 190 22.66 58.08 -21.19
CA ALA A 190 24.09 58.13 -21.43
C ALA A 190 24.59 59.56 -21.66
N ALA A 191 23.85 60.39 -22.39
CA ALA A 191 24.17 61.80 -22.61
C ALA A 191 24.09 62.63 -21.32
N ARG A 192 23.08 62.38 -20.46
CA ARG A 192 22.96 63.00 -19.13
C ARG A 192 24.10 62.58 -18.22
N SER A 193 24.41 61.30 -18.14
CA SER A 193 25.55 60.77 -17.37
C SER A 193 26.86 61.38 -17.86
N SER A 194 27.10 61.43 -19.18
CA SER A 194 28.30 62.04 -19.77
C SER A 194 28.40 63.54 -19.45
N SER A 195 27.28 64.26 -19.45
CA SER A 195 27.23 65.68 -19.07
C SER A 195 27.50 65.89 -17.58
N GLN A 196 26.96 65.02 -16.71
CA GLN A 196 27.24 65.02 -15.28
C GLN A 196 28.71 64.70 -14.96
N HIS A 197 29.29 63.73 -15.66
CA HIS A 197 30.71 63.40 -15.55
C HIS A 197 31.59 64.57 -15.99
N ARG A 198 31.27 65.23 -17.11
CA ARG A 198 31.96 66.46 -17.55
C ARG A 198 31.85 67.58 -16.52
N ALA A 199 30.65 67.92 -16.06
CA ALA A 199 30.46 68.95 -15.04
C ALA A 199 31.19 68.64 -13.72
N THR A 200 31.29 67.35 -13.36
CA THR A 200 32.05 66.92 -12.17
C THR A 200 33.56 67.02 -12.41
N ALA A 201 34.03 66.63 -13.59
CA ALA A 201 35.44 66.81 -13.99
C ALA A 201 35.83 68.31 -14.00
N ASP A 202 34.98 69.18 -14.54
CA ASP A 202 35.19 70.64 -14.56
C ASP A 202 35.24 71.22 -13.14
N ARG A 203 34.32 70.82 -12.26
CA ARG A 203 34.33 71.20 -10.84
C ARG A 203 35.60 70.73 -10.13
N ASN A 204 36.02 69.49 -10.35
CA ASN A 204 37.25 68.95 -9.77
C ASN A 204 38.48 69.69 -10.30
N HIS A 205 38.51 70.00 -11.60
CA HIS A 205 39.59 70.76 -12.21
C HIS A 205 39.66 72.20 -11.67
N ALA A 206 38.52 72.87 -11.52
CA ALA A 206 38.44 74.19 -10.87
C ALA A 206 38.90 74.14 -9.41
N ALA A 207 38.45 73.14 -8.63
CA ALA A 207 38.88 72.96 -7.25
C ALA A 207 40.39 72.71 -7.13
N TRP A 208 40.95 71.88 -8.01
CA TRP A 208 42.39 71.65 -8.09
C TRP A 208 43.18 72.92 -8.43
N ARG A 209 42.72 73.72 -9.42
CA ARG A 209 43.33 75.01 -9.76
C ARG A 209 43.31 75.96 -8.56
N SER A 210 42.19 76.09 -7.87
CA SER A 210 42.07 76.92 -6.67
C SER A 210 42.98 76.45 -5.53
N ALA A 211 43.07 75.14 -5.29
CA ALA A 211 43.98 74.57 -4.29
C ALA A 211 45.45 74.85 -4.64
N ARG A 212 45.83 74.70 -5.91
CA ARG A 212 47.18 75.01 -6.40
C ARG A 212 47.53 76.50 -6.25
N THR A 213 46.60 77.39 -6.54
CA THR A 213 46.79 78.85 -6.32
C THR A 213 46.95 79.17 -4.84
N ARG A 214 46.15 78.56 -3.96
CA ARG A 214 46.31 78.71 -2.49
C ARG A 214 47.66 78.20 -2.01
N ALA A 215 48.10 77.02 -2.47
CA ALA A 215 49.41 76.47 -2.11
C ALA A 215 50.57 77.37 -2.55
N ARG A 216 50.51 77.93 -3.78
CA ARG A 216 51.50 78.90 -4.26
C ARG A 216 51.51 80.18 -3.43
N ARG A 217 50.34 80.67 -3.02
CA ARG A 217 50.24 81.84 -2.15
C ARG A 217 50.84 81.57 -0.77
N GLN A 218 50.55 80.41 -0.16
CA GLN A 218 51.14 79.99 1.11
C GLN A 218 52.67 79.83 1.01
N GLN A 219 53.19 79.28 -0.09
CA GLN A 219 54.63 79.20 -0.34
C GLN A 219 55.26 80.59 -0.49
N ALA A 220 54.61 81.53 -1.17
CA ALA A 220 55.09 82.90 -1.30
C ALA A 220 55.04 83.65 0.05
N GLU A 221 53.98 83.46 0.85
CA GLU A 221 53.86 84.02 2.20
C GLU A 221 54.94 83.42 3.13
N ALA A 222 55.21 82.11 3.06
CA ALA A 222 56.29 81.47 3.81
C ALA A 222 57.68 81.98 3.38
N ALA A 223 57.93 82.12 2.08
CA ALA A 223 59.18 82.67 1.56
C ALA A 223 59.38 84.16 1.90
N ALA A 224 58.30 84.93 2.08
CA ALA A 224 58.36 86.31 2.55
C ALA A 224 58.63 86.40 4.06
N ALA A 225 58.14 85.43 4.85
CA ALA A 225 58.44 85.33 6.28
C ALA A 225 59.89 84.90 6.59
N ASP A 226 60.56 84.25 5.62
CA ASP A 226 61.92 83.72 5.74
C ASP A 226 63.01 84.69 5.19
N ARG A 227 62.64 85.95 4.93
CA ARG A 227 63.60 87.02 4.58
C ARG A 227 64.02 87.77 5.85
N PRO A 228 65.28 87.62 6.30
CA PRO A 228 65.84 88.33 7.46
C PRO A 228 66.06 89.82 7.21
#